data_AF-H1SD50-F1
#
_entry.id   AF-H1SD50-F1
#
_cell.length_a   1.000
_cell.length_b   1.000
_cell.length_c   1.000
_cell.angle_alpha   90.00
_cell.angle_beta   90.00
_cell.angle_gamma   90.00
#
_symmetry.space_group_name_H-M   'P 1'
#
loop_
_entity.id
_entity.type
_entity.pdbx_description
1 polymer ?
#
loop_
_entity_poly.entity_id
_entity_poly.type
_entity_poly.pdbx_seq_one_letter_code
_entity_poly.pdbx_strand_id
1 'polypeptide(L)'
;MSAHPPPTSRMPSNPQDPSQSAQPASGQPESQPSTPRGDEGLFDRPDSPCIGICSTLFDEICQGCGRSAMEVSNWVFMDDAQKQVVWERITREGTGKRFRQG
;
A
#
# COMPACT_ATOMS: atom_id res chain seq x y z
N MET A 1 -5.79 -31.61 45.97
CA MET A 1 -5.63 -31.50 44.50
C MET A 1 -6.97 -31.80 43.86
N SER A 2 -7.80 -30.78 43.66
CA SER A 2 -9.02 -30.88 42.84
C SER A 2 -9.16 -29.56 42.08
N ALA A 3 -8.86 -29.61 40.78
CA ALA A 3 -9.08 -28.49 39.87
C ALA A 3 -10.52 -28.56 39.35
N HIS A 4 -11.28 -27.47 39.52
CA HIS A 4 -12.60 -27.32 38.94
C HIS A 4 -12.46 -26.82 37.49
N PRO A 5 -13.20 -27.36 36.50
CA PRO A 5 -13.21 -26.81 35.14
C PRO A 5 -14.00 -25.48 35.07
N PRO A 6 -13.66 -24.56 34.16
CA PRO A 6 -14.41 -23.32 33.99
C PRO A 6 -15.78 -23.56 33.32
N PRO A 7 -16.81 -22.74 33.61
CA PRO A 7 -18.11 -22.85 32.94
C PRO A 7 -17.99 -22.40 31.47
N THR A 8 -18.41 -23.26 30.54
CA THR A 8 -18.58 -22.89 29.13
C THR A 8 -19.78 -21.97 28.99
N SER A 9 -19.51 -20.69 28.78
CA SER A 9 -20.55 -19.70 28.50
C SER A 9 -21.14 -19.96 27.12
N ARG A 10 -22.38 -20.46 27.10
CA ARG A 10 -23.14 -20.75 25.88
C ARG A 10 -23.76 -19.45 25.38
N MET A 11 -23.23 -18.90 24.27
CA MET A 11 -23.83 -17.75 23.60
C MET A 11 -25.22 -18.12 23.02
N PRO A 12 -26.21 -17.22 23.04
CA PRO A 12 -27.47 -17.42 22.34
C PRO A 12 -27.29 -17.22 20.84
N SER A 13 -27.92 -18.10 20.05
CA SER A 13 -28.00 -18.04 18.59
C SER A 13 -28.68 -16.75 18.12
N ASN A 14 -28.05 -16.03 17.19
CA ASN A 14 -28.59 -14.85 16.54
C ASN A 14 -29.61 -15.26 15.44
N PRO A 15 -30.90 -14.90 15.53
CA PRO A 15 -31.88 -15.17 14.48
C PRO A 15 -31.85 -14.05 13.44
N GLN A 16 -31.01 -14.18 12.42
CA GLN A 16 -31.04 -13.28 11.26
C GLN A 16 -32.23 -13.64 10.34
N ASP A 17 -33.29 -12.87 10.53
CA ASP A 17 -34.22 -12.26 9.57
C ASP A 17 -34.28 -12.83 8.12
N PRO A 18 -35.43 -13.39 7.70
CA PRO A 18 -35.69 -13.77 6.33
C PRO A 18 -36.56 -12.72 5.61
N SER A 19 -35.95 -11.78 4.88
CA SER A 19 -36.63 -11.14 3.75
C SER A 19 -35.68 -10.36 2.85
N GLN A 20 -35.24 -11.05 1.80
CA GLN A 20 -34.73 -10.45 0.58
C GLN A 20 -35.82 -9.60 -0.06
N SER A 21 -35.66 -8.27 -0.05
CA SER A 21 -36.50 -7.35 -0.81
C SER A 21 -35.67 -6.68 -1.90
N ALA A 22 -35.94 -7.10 -3.14
CA ALA A 22 -35.90 -6.35 -4.39
C ALA A 22 -34.76 -5.36 -4.65
N GLN A 23 -33.86 -5.72 -5.57
CA GLN A 23 -33.07 -4.73 -6.33
C GLN A 23 -33.78 -4.45 -7.66
N PRO A 24 -34.16 -3.20 -7.99
CA PRO A 24 -34.46 -2.82 -9.35
C PRO A 24 -33.15 -2.47 -10.09
N ALA A 25 -32.94 -3.12 -11.23
CA ALA A 25 -32.00 -2.66 -12.24
C ALA A 25 -32.50 -1.33 -12.81
N SER A 26 -31.67 -0.29 -12.80
CA SER A 26 -31.51 0.75 -13.86
C SER A 26 -30.76 1.99 -13.33
N GLY A 27 -29.68 2.36 -14.03
CA GLY A 27 -29.19 3.74 -14.06
C GLY A 27 -27.83 4.00 -13.40
N GLN A 28 -26.73 3.63 -14.07
CA GLN A 28 -25.45 4.29 -13.86
C GLN A 28 -25.38 5.53 -14.77
N PRO A 29 -25.24 6.76 -14.26
CA PRO A 29 -24.56 7.80 -15.00
C PRO A 29 -23.06 7.58 -14.82
N GLU A 30 -22.49 6.91 -15.81
CA GLU A 30 -21.06 6.73 -16.00
C GLU A 30 -20.40 8.11 -16.14
N SER A 31 -19.57 8.50 -15.17
CA SER A 31 -18.77 9.72 -15.22
C SER A 31 -17.59 9.62 -14.27
N GLN A 32 -16.58 8.81 -14.61
CA GLN A 32 -15.20 9.05 -14.13
C GLN A 32 -14.17 8.72 -15.22
N PRO A 33 -13.07 9.51 -15.30
CA PRO A 33 -12.24 9.63 -16.49
C PRO A 33 -11.23 8.50 -16.64
N SER A 34 -10.87 8.27 -17.90
CA SER A 34 -9.94 7.30 -18.48
C SER A 34 -8.65 7.05 -17.66
N THR A 35 -8.54 5.89 -17.01
CA THR A 35 -7.22 5.28 -16.78
C THR A 35 -6.81 4.57 -18.08
N PRO A 36 -5.67 4.89 -18.71
CA PRO A 36 -5.11 3.98 -19.68
C PRO A 36 -4.79 2.69 -18.90
N ARG A 37 -5.38 1.57 -19.32
CA ARG A 37 -4.98 0.25 -18.80
C ARG A 37 -3.49 0.13 -19.05
N GLY A 38 -2.73 -0.08 -17.97
CA GLY A 38 -1.28 -0.06 -17.97
C GLY A 38 -0.67 -1.04 -18.98
N ASP A 39 -0.28 -0.50 -20.13
CA ASP A 39 0.73 -1.05 -21.03
C ASP A 39 1.35 0.03 -21.97
N GLU A 40 1.00 1.30 -21.86
CA GLU A 40 1.53 2.35 -22.76
C GLU A 40 2.71 3.13 -22.16
N GLY A 41 3.58 2.43 -21.42
CA GLY A 41 4.78 3.01 -20.79
C GLY A 41 5.75 2.01 -20.20
N LEU A 42 5.91 0.82 -20.78
CA LEU A 42 6.76 -0.25 -20.20
C LEU A 42 8.26 0.08 -20.18
N PHE A 43 8.67 1.19 -20.79
CA PHE A 43 10.04 1.70 -20.81
C PHE A 43 10.27 2.89 -19.87
N ASP A 44 9.22 3.37 -19.18
CA ASP A 44 9.35 4.46 -18.23
C ASP A 44 9.97 4.00 -16.90
N ARG A 45 10.63 4.95 -16.22
CA ARG A 45 11.18 4.74 -14.88
C ARG A 45 10.10 4.17 -13.96
N PRO A 46 10.37 3.13 -13.14
CA PRO A 46 9.36 2.55 -12.27
C PRO A 46 8.76 3.61 -11.35
N ASP A 47 7.47 3.47 -11.01
CA ASP A 47 6.79 4.40 -10.08
C ASP A 47 7.57 4.53 -8.77
N SER A 48 7.96 3.41 -8.17
CA SER A 48 8.67 3.38 -6.88
C SER A 48 10.17 3.03 -7.02
N PRO A 49 11.06 3.70 -6.27
CA PRO A 49 12.48 3.35 -6.23
C PRO A 49 12.79 2.14 -5.35
N CYS A 50 11.78 1.53 -4.71
CA CYS A 50 11.98 0.40 -3.80
C CYS A 50 12.50 -0.86 -4.53
N ILE A 51 13.39 -1.60 -3.88
CA ILE A 51 13.93 -2.88 -4.38
C ILE A 51 13.54 -4.07 -3.48
N GLY A 52 12.53 -3.90 -2.62
CA GLY A 52 12.08 -4.93 -1.67
C GLY A 52 12.97 -5.12 -0.44
N ILE A 53 14.02 -4.32 -0.28
CA ILE A 53 14.88 -4.31 0.91
C ILE A 53 14.71 -2.98 1.63
N CYS A 54 14.32 -3.02 2.90
CA CYS A 54 14.15 -1.84 3.73
C CYS A 54 14.98 -1.94 5.01
N SER A 55 15.65 -0.85 5.37
CA SER A 55 16.40 -0.74 6.63
C SER A 55 15.86 0.36 7.55
N THR A 56 14.77 1.04 7.18
CA THR A 56 14.22 2.19 7.93
C THR A 56 13.61 1.83 9.28
N LEU A 57 13.60 0.54 9.64
CA LEU A 57 13.31 0.11 11.00
C LEU A 57 14.44 0.49 11.96
N PHE A 58 15.67 0.62 11.46
CA PHE A 58 16.88 0.89 12.24
C PHE A 58 17.69 2.09 11.73
N ASP A 59 17.50 2.50 10.47
CA ASP A 59 18.18 3.64 9.85
C ASP A 59 17.22 4.78 9.49
N GLU A 60 17.70 6.02 9.49
CA GLU A 60 16.89 7.15 9.00
C GLU A 60 16.76 7.16 7.46
N ILE A 61 17.80 6.68 6.77
CA ILE A 61 17.86 6.55 5.32
C ILE A 61 17.93 5.07 4.92
N CYS A 62 16.96 4.63 4.11
CA CYS A 62 16.87 3.27 3.62
C CYS A 62 18.09 2.88 2.79
N GLN A 63 18.86 1.90 3.24
CA GLN A 63 20.04 1.41 2.51
C GLN A 63 19.69 0.73 1.17
N GLY A 64 18.43 0.32 0.97
CA GLY A 64 17.96 -0.24 -0.28
C GLY A 64 17.71 0.82 -1.35
N CYS A 65 16.78 1.75 -1.07
CA CYS A 65 16.29 2.73 -2.05
C CYS A 65 16.81 4.17 -1.88
N GLY A 66 17.49 4.51 -0.78
CA GLY A 66 18.01 5.85 -0.51
C GLY A 66 16.99 6.87 0.00
N ARG A 67 15.70 6.50 0.12
CA ARG A 67 14.66 7.34 0.70
C ARG A 67 14.77 7.44 2.22
N SER A 68 14.30 8.54 2.80
CA SER A 68 14.13 8.66 4.25
C SER A 68 12.97 7.80 4.76
N ALA A 69 12.94 7.47 6.05
CA ALA A 69 11.85 6.72 6.67
C ALA A 69 10.46 7.39 6.43
N MET A 70 10.42 8.73 6.48
CA MET A 70 9.20 9.51 6.21
C MET A 70 8.76 9.42 4.75
N GLU A 71 9.70 9.54 3.80
CA GLU A 71 9.41 9.39 2.37
C GLU A 71 8.94 7.97 2.03
N VAL A 72 9.52 6.94 2.67
CA VAL A 72 9.09 5.54 2.49
C VAL A 72 7.65 5.36 2.96
N SER A 73 7.33 5.85 4.16
CA SER A 73 6.02 5.65 4.78
C SER A 73 4.91 6.46 4.09
N ASN A 74 5.24 7.66 3.61
CA ASN A 74 4.26 8.57 3.02
C ASN A 74 4.13 8.42 1.49
N TRP A 75 4.91 7.54 0.86
CA TRP A 75 5.01 7.45 -0.60
C TRP A 75 3.67 7.41 -1.33
N VAL A 76 2.72 6.63 -0.82
CA VAL A 76 1.40 6.43 -1.44
C VAL A 76 0.49 7.65 -1.38
N PHE A 77 0.81 8.60 -0.51
CA PHE A 77 0.07 9.86 -0.32
C PHE A 77 0.76 11.05 -0.99
N MET A 78 1.95 10.85 -1.55
CA MET A 78 2.67 11.90 -2.26
C MET A 78 2.08 12.13 -3.65
N ASP A 79 1.95 13.40 -4.03
CA ASP A 79 1.66 13.77 -5.41
C ASP A 79 2.89 13.55 -6.32
N ASP A 80 2.69 13.64 -7.63
CA ASP A 80 3.76 13.38 -8.59
C ASP A 80 4.93 14.36 -8.45
N ALA A 81 4.68 15.64 -8.15
CA ALA A 81 5.73 16.62 -7.97
C ALA A 81 6.60 16.29 -6.75
N GLN A 82 5.99 15.88 -5.64
CA GLN A 82 6.68 15.41 -4.45
C GLN A 82 7.50 14.15 -4.74
N LYS A 83 6.93 13.18 -5.45
CA LYS A 83 7.64 11.96 -5.87
C LYS A 83 8.84 12.29 -6.76
N GLN A 84 8.71 13.26 -7.68
CA GLN A 84 9.82 13.71 -8.54
C GLN A 84 10.96 14.30 -7.73
N VAL A 85 10.67 15.16 -6.76
CA VAL A 85 11.69 15.74 -5.85
C VAL A 85 12.46 14.63 -5.12
N VAL A 86 11.77 13.62 -4.61
CA VAL A 86 12.40 12.45 -3.97
C VAL A 86 13.29 11.70 -4.96
N TRP A 87 12.79 11.43 -6.17
CA TRP A 87 13.52 10.74 -7.24
C TRP A 87 14.80 11.46 -7.64
N GLU A 88 14.74 12.78 -7.85
CA GLU A 88 15.90 13.62 -8.15
C GLU A 88 16.93 13.53 -7.03
N ARG A 89 16.49 13.66 -5.77
CA ARG A 89 17.36 13.60 -4.59
C ARG A 89 18.09 12.26 -4.51
N ILE A 90 17.36 11.14 -4.48
CA ILE A 90 17.96 9.82 -4.28
C ILE A 90 18.87 9.41 -5.44
N THR A 91 18.56 9.85 -6.66
CA THR A 91 19.38 9.58 -7.85
C THR A 91 20.66 10.38 -7.81
N ARG A 92 20.59 11.67 -7.43
CA ARG A 92 21.76 12.53 -7.24
C ARG A 92 22.68 12.01 -6.13
N GLU A 93 22.10 11.53 -5.03
CA GLU A 93 22.87 11.02 -3.89
C GLU A 93 23.48 9.63 -4.13
N GLY A 94 22.77 8.73 -4.83
CA GLY A 94 23.29 7.41 -5.19
C GLY A 94 23.65 6.50 -4.00
N THR A 95 23.11 6.78 -2.80
CA THR A 95 23.49 6.10 -1.56
C THR A 95 22.89 4.69 -1.43
N GLY A 96 21.69 4.47 -1.97
CA GLY A 96 20.99 3.19 -1.92
C GLY A 96 21.62 2.11 -2.81
N LYS A 97 21.52 0.84 -2.39
CA LYS A 97 22.00 -0.33 -3.14
C LYS A 97 21.48 -0.38 -4.58
N ARG A 98 20.27 0.13 -4.84
CA ARG A 98 19.68 0.27 -6.19
C ARG A 98 20.62 0.94 -7.21
N PHE A 99 21.46 1.89 -6.78
CA PHE A 99 22.30 2.69 -7.68
C PHE A 99 23.72 2.15 -7.82
N ARG A 100 24.10 1.15 -7.02
CA ARG A 100 25.49 0.65 -6.92
C ARG A 100 25.66 -0.76 -7.50
N GLN A 101 24.55 -1.46 -7.76
CA GLN A 101 24.56 -2.74 -8.48
C GLN A 101 24.35 -2.44 -9.97
N GLY A 102 25.46 -2.14 -10.65
CA GLY A 102 25.56 -2.01 -12.11
C GLY A 102 26.76 -2.79 -12.59
#